data_AF-A0A7W0PWK9-F1
#
_entry.id   AF-A0A7W0PWK9-F1
#
_cell.length_a   1.000
_cell.length_b   1.000
_cell.length_c   1.000
_cell.angle_alpha   90.00
_cell.angle_beta   90.00
_cell.angle_gamma   90.00
#
_symmetry.space_group_name_H-M   'P 1'
#
loop_
_entity.id
_entity.type
_entity.pdbx_description
1 polymer ?
#
loop_
_entity_poly.entity_id
_entity_poly.type
_entity_poly.pdbx_seq_one_letter_code
_entity_poly.pdbx_strand_id
1 'polypeptide(L)'
;AAQPRRIGVGRVNGRRFGFCAGIGLDAEIVRAVDDLGRRSDGRRPGDLAFAWSGLRTAARHRYPLDPVLDVAGHGRAVFALIANGPTYSYAGPVPLRFAPQASFYGGLDLVAPRHVRVRDIPRIVRYAFGWGDRTNAQDLVYAHDADRLEVVCDRPLPMQVDGEDIGDVERAVFEAERDAVTVLV
;
A
#
# COMPACT_ATOMS: atom_id res chain seq x y z
N ALA A 1 -22.52 6.74 23.07
CA ALA A 1 -22.78 5.37 22.59
C ALA A 1 -22.22 5.25 21.19
N ALA A 2 -21.60 4.13 20.85
CA ALA A 2 -21.11 3.90 19.49
C ALA A 2 -22.30 3.91 18.50
N GLN A 3 -22.12 4.50 17.32
CA GLN A 3 -23.17 4.63 16.32
C GLN A 3 -22.87 3.76 15.09
N PRO A 4 -23.88 3.05 14.53
CA PRO A 4 -23.67 2.27 13.33
C PRO A 4 -23.44 3.20 12.12
N ARG A 5 -22.41 2.89 11.32
CA ARG A 5 -22.11 3.55 10.06
C ARG A 5 -21.81 2.51 8.98
N ARG A 6 -22.27 2.77 7.76
CA ARG A 6 -21.85 2.00 6.59
C ARG A 6 -20.55 2.57 6.04
N ILE A 7 -19.63 1.69 5.70
CA ILE A 7 -18.35 2.01 5.08
C ILE A 7 -18.10 1.11 3.87
N GLY A 8 -17.30 1.61 2.93
CA GLY A 8 -16.79 0.85 1.81
C GLY A 8 -15.60 -0.04 2.17
N VAL A 9 -15.40 -1.05 1.35
CA VAL A 9 -14.23 -1.92 1.35
C VAL A 9 -13.61 -1.95 -0.04
N GLY A 10 -12.33 -2.26 -0.13
CA GLY A 10 -11.73 -2.59 -1.41
C GLY A 10 -11.92 -4.05 -1.76
N ARG A 11 -11.94 -4.37 -3.05
CA ARG A 11 -11.84 -5.74 -3.57
C ARG A 11 -10.74 -5.81 -4.61
N VAL A 12 -9.91 -6.84 -4.56
CA VAL A 12 -8.87 -7.10 -5.55
C VAL A 12 -8.90 -8.55 -5.98
N ASN A 13 -9.04 -8.80 -7.29
CA ASN A 13 -9.12 -10.14 -7.87
C ASN A 13 -10.11 -11.08 -7.12
N GLY A 14 -11.21 -10.52 -6.60
CA GLY A 14 -12.22 -11.26 -5.82
C GLY A 14 -12.01 -11.26 -4.29
N ARG A 15 -10.84 -10.88 -3.77
CA ARG A 15 -10.56 -10.80 -2.32
C ARG A 15 -10.86 -9.40 -1.77
N ARG A 16 -11.64 -9.31 -0.70
CA ARG A 16 -11.92 -8.04 -0.01
C ARG A 16 -10.79 -7.62 0.92
N PHE A 17 -10.63 -6.31 1.11
CA PHE A 17 -9.69 -5.70 2.03
C PHE A 17 -10.27 -4.46 2.70
N GLY A 18 -9.93 -4.28 3.96
CA GLY A 18 -10.46 -3.21 4.80
C GLY A 18 -9.66 -1.93 4.71
N PHE A 19 -8.33 -2.01 4.64
CA PHE A 19 -7.46 -0.84 4.80
C PHE A 19 -6.61 -0.58 3.57
N CYS A 20 -5.81 -1.57 3.16
CA CYS A 20 -4.81 -1.36 2.12
C CYS A 20 -4.45 -2.62 1.35
N ALA A 21 -3.85 -2.40 0.19
CA ALA A 21 -3.20 -3.43 -0.60
C ALA A 21 -1.97 -2.81 -1.30
N GLY A 22 -0.98 -3.65 -1.61
CA GLY A 22 0.28 -3.19 -2.20
C GLY A 22 0.85 -4.21 -3.16
N ILE A 23 1.49 -3.73 -4.24
CA ILE A 23 2.16 -4.56 -5.26
C ILE A 23 3.61 -4.12 -5.37
N GLY A 24 4.55 -5.07 -5.38
CA GLY A 24 5.98 -4.82 -5.50
C GLY A 24 6.63 -4.56 -4.13
N LEU A 25 7.40 -3.47 -4.02
CA LEU A 25 8.29 -3.22 -2.87
C LEU A 25 7.59 -3.32 -1.50
N ASP A 26 6.36 -2.83 -1.36
CA ASP A 26 5.59 -2.93 -0.11
C ASP A 26 5.28 -4.39 0.26
N ALA A 27 4.86 -5.19 -0.72
CA ALA A 27 4.59 -6.61 -0.53
C ALA A 27 5.85 -7.44 -0.30
N GLU A 28 6.99 -7.06 -0.89
CA GLU A 28 8.29 -7.67 -0.57
C GLU A 28 8.66 -7.48 0.90
N ILE A 29 8.36 -6.31 1.47
CA ILE A 29 8.59 -6.04 2.89
C ILE A 29 7.68 -6.90 3.75
N VAL A 30 6.39 -7.00 3.42
CA VAL A 30 5.43 -7.86 4.12
C VAL A 30 5.88 -9.33 4.09
N ARG A 31 6.20 -9.86 2.90
CA ARG A 31 6.72 -11.23 2.73
C ARG A 31 7.97 -11.47 3.58
N ALA A 32 8.94 -10.56 3.54
CA ALA A 32 10.16 -10.68 4.32
C ALA A 32 9.92 -10.64 5.83
N VAL A 33 8.84 -10.01 6.30
CA VAL A 33 8.42 -10.05 7.71
C VAL A 33 7.71 -11.35 8.05
N ASP A 34 6.82 -11.84 7.18
CA ASP A 34 6.13 -13.12 7.37
C ASP A 34 7.13 -14.29 7.41
N ASP A 35 8.19 -14.24 6.60
CA ASP A 35 9.30 -15.21 6.59
C ASP A 35 10.09 -15.30 7.90
N LEU A 36 10.07 -14.24 8.73
CA LEU A 36 10.70 -14.27 10.06
C LEU A 36 9.93 -15.18 11.04
N GLY A 37 8.73 -15.63 10.66
CA GLY A 37 7.86 -16.47 11.46
C GLY A 37 7.23 -15.73 12.63
N ARG A 38 6.30 -16.43 13.30
CA ARG A 38 5.72 -15.95 14.55
C ARG A 38 6.69 -16.26 15.69
N ARG A 39 6.76 -15.36 16.66
CA ARG A 39 7.44 -15.65 17.94
C ARG A 39 6.75 -16.85 18.62
N SER A 40 7.44 -17.47 19.57
CA SER A 40 6.92 -18.62 20.33
C SER A 40 5.60 -18.34 21.07
N ASP A 41 5.23 -17.07 21.26
CA ASP A 41 3.95 -16.61 21.81
C ASP A 41 2.84 -16.43 20.76
N GLY A 42 3.09 -16.83 19.51
CA GLY A 42 2.16 -16.70 18.39
C GLY A 42 2.03 -15.27 17.84
N ARG A 43 2.75 -14.28 18.39
CA ARG A 43 2.68 -12.89 17.92
C ARG A 43 3.52 -12.70 16.67
N ARG A 44 3.01 -11.86 15.76
CA ARG A 44 3.79 -11.36 14.62
C ARG A 44 5.05 -10.63 15.15
N PRO A 45 6.17 -10.65 14.40
CA PRO A 45 7.32 -9.81 14.72
C PRO A 45 6.87 -8.36 14.91
N GLY A 46 7.27 -7.72 16.02
CA GLY A 46 6.81 -6.37 16.36
C GLY A 46 7.30 -5.30 15.37
N ASP A 47 6.82 -4.07 15.52
CA ASP A 47 7.07 -2.96 14.57
C ASP A 47 8.54 -2.71 14.26
N LEU A 48 9.44 -3.00 15.22
CA LEU A 48 10.88 -2.89 15.04
C LEU A 48 11.41 -3.90 14.00
N ALA A 49 10.86 -5.11 13.98
CA ALA A 49 11.19 -6.13 12.98
C ALA A 49 10.61 -5.77 11.62
N PHE A 50 9.42 -5.17 11.58
CA PHE A 50 8.84 -4.63 10.34
C PHE A 50 9.72 -3.51 9.75
N ALA A 51 10.10 -2.52 10.57
CA ALA A 51 10.99 -1.44 10.15
C ALA A 51 12.37 -1.96 9.72
N TRP A 52 12.96 -2.91 10.45
CA TRP A 52 14.25 -3.50 10.10
C TRP A 52 14.19 -4.34 8.81
N SER A 53 13.13 -5.14 8.63
CA SER A 53 12.88 -5.87 7.38
C SER A 53 12.68 -4.91 6.21
N GLY A 54 11.92 -3.83 6.41
CA GLY A 54 11.72 -2.76 5.44
C GLY A 54 13.05 -2.15 4.99
N LEU A 55 13.91 -1.77 5.95
CA LEU A 55 15.22 -1.22 5.66
C LEU A 55 16.13 -2.23 4.93
N ARG A 56 16.18 -3.48 5.38
CA ARG A 56 17.01 -4.54 4.79
C ARG A 56 16.57 -4.87 3.36
N THR A 57 15.27 -4.93 3.12
CA THR A 57 14.70 -5.16 1.79
C THR A 57 15.00 -3.98 0.88
N ALA A 58 14.76 -2.75 1.33
CA ALA A 58 15.11 -1.55 0.59
C ALA A 58 16.61 -1.44 0.27
N ALA A 59 17.49 -1.90 1.17
CA ALA A 59 18.95 -1.88 0.99
C ALA A 59 19.48 -2.93 0.00
N ARG A 60 18.71 -3.98 -0.30
CA ARG A 60 19.10 -5.02 -1.28
C ARG A 60 18.90 -4.57 -2.73
N HIS A 61 18.06 -3.56 -2.94
CA HIS A 61 17.76 -3.03 -4.26
C HIS A 61 18.90 -2.18 -4.81
N ARG A 62 19.16 -2.31 -6.11
CA ARG A 62 20.07 -1.40 -6.83
C ARG A 62 19.28 -0.20 -7.31
N TYR A 63 19.63 0.98 -6.81
CA TYR A 63 19.01 2.22 -7.22
C TYR A 63 19.71 2.82 -8.46
N PRO A 64 18.98 3.55 -9.32
CA PRO A 64 17.55 3.89 -9.22
C PRO A 64 16.64 2.67 -9.48
N LEU A 65 15.47 2.66 -8.84
CA LEU A 65 14.42 1.71 -9.18
C LEU A 65 13.67 2.21 -10.42
N ASP A 66 13.65 1.38 -11.46
CA ASP A 66 12.92 1.62 -12.70
C ASP A 66 11.47 1.12 -12.60
N PRO A 67 10.53 1.70 -13.37
CA PRO A 67 9.16 1.23 -13.42
C PRO A 67 9.06 -0.21 -13.93
N VAL A 68 8.30 -1.04 -13.22
CA VAL A 68 8.08 -2.47 -13.50
C VAL A 68 6.59 -2.86 -13.54
N LEU A 69 5.71 -1.88 -13.39
CA LEU A 69 4.27 -2.04 -13.55
C LEU A 69 3.66 -0.83 -14.27
N ASP A 70 2.50 -1.04 -14.88
CA ASP A 70 1.66 -0.01 -15.49
C ASP A 70 0.33 0.06 -14.77
N VAL A 71 -0.09 1.29 -14.43
CA VAL A 71 -1.43 1.57 -13.91
C VAL A 71 -2.26 2.07 -15.09
N ALA A 72 -3.24 1.28 -15.51
CA ALA A 72 -4.00 1.53 -16.74
C ALA A 72 -4.62 2.94 -16.71
N GLY A 73 -4.31 3.75 -17.72
CA GLY A 73 -4.80 5.13 -17.83
C GLY A 73 -4.04 6.18 -17.00
N HIS A 74 -3.08 5.77 -16.16
CA HIS A 74 -2.28 6.68 -15.32
C HIS A 74 -0.76 6.59 -15.57
N GLY A 75 -0.26 5.46 -16.06
CA GLY A 75 1.12 5.25 -16.52
C GLY A 75 1.96 4.36 -15.61
N ARG A 76 3.26 4.28 -15.94
CA ARG A 76 4.19 3.33 -15.30
C ARG A 76 4.69 3.75 -13.93
N ALA A 77 4.92 2.78 -13.05
CA ALA A 77 5.47 2.97 -11.71
C ALA A 77 6.35 1.81 -11.24
N VAL A 78 7.09 2.04 -10.15
CA VAL A 78 7.99 1.07 -9.51
C VAL A 78 7.22 0.07 -8.66
N PHE A 79 6.24 0.57 -7.90
CA PHE A 79 5.36 -0.20 -7.03
C PHE A 79 4.04 0.57 -6.89
N ALA A 80 2.99 -0.08 -6.41
CA ALA A 80 1.68 0.53 -6.21
C ALA A 80 1.18 0.29 -4.78
N LEU A 81 0.69 1.36 -4.15
CA LEU A 81 0.01 1.33 -2.85
C LEU A 81 -1.44 1.75 -3.06
N ILE A 82 -2.37 0.94 -2.59
CA ILE A 82 -3.81 1.15 -2.70
C ILE A 82 -4.38 1.32 -1.29
N ALA A 83 -5.16 2.39 -1.07
CA ALA A 83 -5.76 2.71 0.21
C ALA A 83 -7.29 2.79 0.09
N ASN A 84 -7.99 2.11 1.02
CA ASN A 84 -9.43 2.24 1.21
C ASN A 84 -9.78 3.28 2.31
N GLY A 85 -8.79 3.78 3.05
CA GLY A 85 -8.99 4.74 4.12
C GLY A 85 -7.74 5.58 4.41
N PRO A 86 -7.86 6.58 5.31
CA PRO A 86 -6.84 7.62 5.48
C PRO A 86 -5.55 7.14 6.14
N THR A 87 -5.58 5.98 6.80
CA THR A 87 -4.41 5.33 7.40
C THR A 87 -4.12 4.06 6.62
N TYR A 88 -2.96 4.00 5.98
CA TYR A 88 -2.53 2.85 5.19
C TYR A 88 -2.10 1.69 6.09
N SER A 89 -1.27 1.99 7.09
CA SER A 89 -0.79 1.04 8.09
C SER A 89 -0.26 1.80 9.31
N TYR A 90 0.34 1.08 10.25
CA TYR A 90 0.94 1.65 11.45
C TYR A 90 2.41 1.22 11.56
N ALA A 91 3.27 2.16 11.94
CA ALA A 91 4.63 1.91 12.41
C ALA A 91 4.62 2.06 13.94
N GLY A 92 4.28 0.98 14.65
CA GLY A 92 3.98 1.04 16.07
C GLY A 92 2.83 1.99 16.38
N PRO A 93 2.99 2.98 17.26
CA PRO A 93 1.91 3.91 17.59
C PRO A 93 1.67 4.97 16.50
N VAL A 94 2.52 5.03 15.46
CA VAL A 94 2.50 6.13 14.48
C VAL A 94 1.74 5.69 13.21
N PRO A 95 0.66 6.39 12.82
CA PRO A 95 -0.07 6.08 11.59
C PRO A 95 0.76 6.48 10.36
N LEU A 96 0.82 5.58 9.38
CA LEU A 96 1.39 5.85 8.06
C LEU A 96 0.26 6.24 7.09
N ARG A 97 0.42 7.39 6.44
CA ARG A 97 -0.59 8.03 5.58
C ARG A 97 0.02 8.38 4.23
N PHE A 98 -0.04 7.45 3.28
CA PHE A 98 0.40 7.72 1.90
C PHE A 98 -0.69 8.38 1.06
N ALA A 99 -1.97 8.13 1.37
CA ALA A 99 -3.11 8.72 0.68
C ALA A 99 -4.01 9.44 1.70
N PRO A 100 -3.66 10.68 2.13
CA PRO A 100 -4.39 11.36 3.20
C PRO A 100 -5.83 11.76 2.82
N GLN A 101 -6.17 11.74 1.52
CA GLN A 101 -7.52 12.00 1.03
C GLN A 101 -8.39 10.73 0.98
N ALA A 102 -7.79 9.55 1.13
CA ALA A 102 -8.53 8.30 1.14
C ALA A 102 -9.57 8.29 2.26
N SER A 103 -10.74 7.75 1.94
CA SER A 103 -11.90 7.78 2.82
C SER A 103 -12.66 6.48 2.68
N PHE A 104 -13.06 5.91 3.83
CA PHE A 104 -13.94 4.76 3.88
C PHE A 104 -15.33 5.00 3.28
N TYR A 105 -15.68 6.26 2.97
CA TYR A 105 -16.95 6.63 2.34
C TYR A 105 -16.79 6.94 0.83
N GLY A 106 -15.54 6.97 0.35
CA GLY A 106 -15.17 7.20 -1.04
C GLY A 106 -14.84 5.90 -1.77
N GLY A 107 -14.22 6.05 -2.93
CA GLY A 107 -13.55 5.01 -3.69
C GLY A 107 -12.10 4.85 -3.23
N LEU A 108 -11.32 4.11 -4.02
CA LEU A 108 -9.94 3.78 -3.69
C LEU A 108 -8.98 4.90 -4.09
N ASP A 109 -7.96 5.10 -3.27
CA ASP A 109 -6.82 5.95 -3.60
C ASP A 109 -5.61 5.09 -3.97
N LEU A 110 -4.83 5.53 -4.96
CA LEU A 110 -3.60 4.88 -5.39
C LEU A 110 -2.45 5.86 -5.37
N VAL A 111 -1.31 5.40 -4.85
CA VAL A 111 -0.03 6.10 -4.82
C VAL A 111 1.03 5.17 -5.38
N ALA A 112 1.61 5.52 -6.52
CA ALA A 112 2.58 4.69 -7.21
C ALA A 112 3.76 5.54 -7.76
N PRO A 113 4.95 5.51 -7.13
CA PRO A 113 6.11 6.29 -7.59
C PRO A 113 6.57 5.88 -8.98
N ARG A 114 6.82 6.86 -9.87
CA ARG A 114 7.33 6.59 -11.23
C ARG A 114 8.76 6.06 -11.20
N HIS A 115 9.60 6.66 -10.36
CA HIS A 115 10.99 6.26 -10.15
C HIS A 115 11.35 6.49 -8.68
N VAL A 116 12.30 5.71 -8.16
CA VAL A 116 12.83 5.93 -6.81
C VAL A 116 14.35 5.97 -6.87
N ARG A 117 14.94 7.10 -6.50
CA ARG A 117 16.40 7.24 -6.32
C ARG A 117 16.71 7.26 -4.82
N VAL A 118 17.96 6.96 -4.45
CA VAL A 118 18.41 6.99 -3.03
C VAL A 118 18.16 8.36 -2.38
N ARG A 119 18.32 9.45 -3.14
CA ARG A 119 18.07 10.82 -2.64
C ARG A 119 16.58 11.09 -2.34
N ASP A 120 15.66 10.28 -2.88
CA ASP A 120 14.22 10.48 -2.74
C ASP A 120 13.67 9.77 -1.49
N ILE A 121 14.36 8.76 -0.94
CA ILE A 121 13.81 7.96 0.17
C ILE A 121 13.53 8.79 1.42
N PRO A 122 14.39 9.74 1.89
CA PRO A 122 14.07 10.56 3.05
C PRO A 122 12.78 11.37 2.84
N ARG A 123 12.53 11.82 1.61
CA ARG A 123 11.30 12.54 1.25
C ARG A 123 10.08 11.63 1.28
N ILE A 124 10.19 10.42 0.72
CA ILE A 124 9.11 9.41 0.72
C ILE A 124 8.76 9.01 2.15
N VAL A 125 9.76 8.78 3.01
CA VAL A 125 9.55 8.47 4.42
C VAL A 125 8.83 9.62 5.13
N ARG A 126 9.28 10.87 4.96
CA ARG A 126 8.59 12.04 5.55
C ARG A 126 7.15 12.16 5.07
N TYR A 127 6.88 11.88 3.81
CA TYR A 127 5.53 11.88 3.25
C TYR A 127 4.67 10.79 3.89
N ALA A 128 5.20 9.58 4.08
CA ALA A 128 4.53 8.47 4.77
C ALA A 128 4.06 8.85 6.19
N PHE A 129 4.84 9.68 6.90
CA PHE A 129 4.49 10.17 8.23
C PHE A 129 3.55 11.39 8.23
N GLY A 130 3.08 11.84 7.06
CA GLY A 130 2.25 13.04 6.93
C GLY A 130 3.00 14.36 7.20
N TRP A 131 4.34 14.35 7.19
CA TRP A 131 5.19 15.51 7.48
C TRP A 131 5.75 16.18 6.21
N GLY A 132 5.23 15.82 5.05
CA GLY A 132 5.64 16.30 3.74
C GLY A 132 4.46 16.80 2.93
N ASP A 133 4.69 17.85 2.16
CA ASP A 133 3.68 18.42 1.26
C ASP A 133 3.67 17.69 -0.10
N ARG A 134 2.56 17.75 -0.84
CA ARG A 134 2.36 17.04 -2.13
C ARG A 134 3.13 17.67 -3.30
N THR A 135 4.20 18.42 -3.02
CA THR A 135 4.81 19.41 -3.92
C THR A 135 5.63 18.85 -5.09
N ASN A 136 5.55 17.54 -5.40
CA ASN A 136 6.04 17.03 -6.69
C ASN A 136 5.18 15.86 -7.20
N ALA A 137 3.93 16.17 -7.58
CA ALA A 137 3.01 15.23 -8.24
C ALA A 137 3.54 14.67 -9.56
N GLN A 138 4.57 15.29 -10.16
CA GLN A 138 5.16 14.86 -11.43
C GLN A 138 5.88 13.51 -11.32
N ASP A 139 6.39 13.15 -10.14
CA ASP A 139 7.12 11.89 -9.91
C ASP A 139 6.23 10.74 -9.43
N LEU A 140 4.91 10.98 -9.32
CA LEU A 140 3.96 10.04 -8.73
C LEU A 140 2.76 9.80 -9.67
N VAL A 141 2.44 8.53 -9.92
CA VAL A 141 1.12 8.12 -10.40
C VAL A 141 0.17 8.15 -9.21
N TYR A 142 -0.88 8.98 -9.29
CA TYR A 142 -1.88 9.15 -8.25
C TYR A 142 -3.28 9.01 -8.83
N ALA A 143 -4.14 8.27 -8.14
CA ALA A 143 -5.57 8.24 -8.37
C ALA A 143 -6.30 8.45 -7.04
N HIS A 144 -7.45 9.11 -7.08
CA HIS A 144 -8.25 9.44 -5.91
C HIS A 144 -9.71 9.10 -6.18
N ASP A 145 -10.40 8.57 -5.17
CA ASP A 145 -11.84 8.25 -5.24
C ASP A 145 -12.19 7.36 -6.46
N ALA A 146 -11.29 6.43 -6.80
CA ALA A 146 -11.43 5.59 -7.97
C ALA A 146 -12.33 4.39 -7.67
N ASP A 147 -13.35 4.17 -8.51
CA ASP A 147 -14.21 2.98 -8.40
C ASP A 147 -13.52 1.71 -8.91
N ARG A 148 -12.58 1.86 -9.85
CA ARG A 148 -11.80 0.75 -10.41
C ARG A 148 -10.40 1.20 -10.77
N LEU A 149 -9.41 0.40 -10.41
CA LEU A 149 -8.02 0.57 -10.81
C LEU A 149 -7.49 -0.75 -11.34
N GLU A 150 -6.65 -0.68 -12.36
CA GLU A 150 -6.05 -1.87 -12.95
C GLU A 150 -4.54 -1.69 -13.04
N VAL A 151 -3.82 -2.67 -12.50
CA VAL A 151 -2.36 -2.72 -12.47
C VAL A 151 -1.91 -3.96 -13.23
N VAL A 152 -0.99 -3.77 -14.17
CA VAL A 152 -0.34 -4.84 -14.94
C VAL A 152 1.15 -4.78 -14.65
N CYS A 153 1.75 -5.92 -14.31
CA CYS A 153 3.16 -6.04 -13.98
C CYS A 153 3.94 -6.57 -15.19
N ASP A 154 5.16 -6.08 -15.39
CA ASP A 154 6.05 -6.54 -16.47
C ASP A 154 6.56 -7.99 -16.22
N ARG A 155 6.46 -8.44 -14.97
CA ARG A 155 6.81 -9.77 -14.46
C ARG A 155 5.94 -10.07 -13.22
N PRO A 156 5.81 -11.32 -12.76
CA PRO A 156 5.18 -11.59 -11.47
C PRO A 156 5.81 -10.75 -10.35
N LEU A 157 4.99 -9.99 -9.64
CA LEU A 157 5.40 -9.16 -8.50
C LEU A 157 4.62 -9.58 -7.25
N PRO A 158 5.25 -9.55 -6.07
CA PRO A 158 4.55 -9.87 -4.83
C PRO A 158 3.42 -8.90 -4.58
N MET A 159 2.37 -9.39 -3.95
CA MET A 159 1.20 -8.61 -3.57
C MET A 159 0.83 -8.89 -2.11
N GLN A 160 0.48 -7.82 -1.40
CA GLN A 160 -0.05 -7.89 -0.05
C GLN A 160 -1.45 -7.30 0.00
N VAL A 161 -2.28 -7.84 0.89
CA VAL A 161 -3.62 -7.36 1.20
C VAL A 161 -3.79 -7.31 2.72
N ASP A 162 -4.12 -6.14 3.27
CA ASP A 162 -4.24 -5.89 4.72
C ASP A 162 -3.03 -6.41 5.55
N GLY A 163 -1.83 -6.35 4.98
CA GLY A 163 -0.60 -6.83 5.62
C GLY A 163 -0.47 -8.36 5.67
N GLU A 164 -1.10 -9.07 4.74
CA GLU A 164 -0.90 -10.49 4.47
C GLU A 164 -0.35 -10.65 3.05
N ASP A 165 0.75 -11.37 2.89
CA ASP A 165 1.26 -11.76 1.57
C ASP A 165 0.30 -12.77 0.92
N ILE A 166 -0.15 -12.46 -0.30
CA ILE A 166 -1.07 -13.30 -1.07
C ILE A 166 -0.42 -13.93 -2.30
N GLY A 167 0.91 -13.88 -2.38
CA GLY A 167 1.69 -14.42 -3.49
C GLY A 167 1.97 -13.39 -4.58
N ASP A 168 2.41 -13.89 -5.74
CA ASP A 168 2.81 -13.05 -6.85
C ASP A 168 1.66 -12.87 -7.85
N VAL A 169 1.55 -11.68 -8.44
CA VAL A 169 0.54 -11.32 -9.43
C VAL A 169 1.17 -10.69 -10.66
N GLU A 170 0.62 -11.02 -11.83
CA GLU A 170 0.92 -10.33 -13.10
C GLU A 170 -0.11 -9.24 -13.41
N ARG A 171 -1.33 -9.37 -12.87
CA ARG A 171 -2.42 -8.41 -13.03
C ARG A 171 -3.27 -8.34 -11.78
N ALA A 172 -3.61 -7.13 -11.38
CA ALA A 172 -4.49 -6.87 -10.25
C ALA A 172 -5.57 -5.86 -10.65
N VAL A 173 -6.83 -6.26 -10.49
CA VAL A 173 -8.00 -5.39 -10.68
C VAL A 173 -8.54 -5.05 -9.30
N PHE A 174 -8.46 -3.77 -8.94
CA PHE A 174 -8.98 -3.22 -7.71
C PHE A 174 -10.32 -2.54 -7.97
N GLU A 175 -11.28 -2.73 -7.07
CA GLU A 175 -12.63 -2.20 -7.17
C GLU A 175 -13.07 -1.68 -5.80
N ALA A 176 -13.74 -0.52 -5.78
CA ALA A 176 -14.38 0.00 -4.58
C ALA A 176 -15.76 -0.63 -4.40
N GLU A 177 -15.99 -1.31 -3.27
CA GLU A 177 -17.32 -1.75 -2.86
C GLU A 177 -17.86 -0.77 -1.82
N ARG A 178 -18.60 0.24 -2.28
CA ARG A 178 -19.16 1.30 -1.43
C ARG A 178 -20.25 0.77 -0.51
N ASP A 179 -20.29 1.30 0.71
CA ASP A 179 -21.28 0.96 1.74
C ASP A 179 -21.40 -0.55 2.05
N ALA A 180 -20.35 -1.34 1.78
CA ALA A 180 -20.38 -2.79 1.83
C ALA A 180 -20.61 -3.38 3.23
N VAL A 181 -20.13 -2.71 4.28
CA VAL A 181 -20.18 -3.22 5.66
C VAL A 181 -20.67 -2.17 6.65
N THR A 182 -21.39 -2.61 7.68
CA THR A 182 -21.82 -1.77 8.80
C THR A 182 -20.89 -1.97 9.98
N VAL A 183 -20.30 -0.89 10.48
CA VAL A 183 -19.40 -0.87 11.64
C VAL A 183 -19.94 0.03 12.74
N LEU A 184 -19.51 -0.18 13.99
CA LEU A 184 -19.77 0.74 15.09
C LEU A 184 -18.60 1.72 15.21
N VAL A 185 -18.90 3.02 15.24
CA VAL A 185 -17.91 4.10 15.43
C VAL A 185 -18.14 4.87 16.72
#